data_AF-A0A822HI65-F1
#
_entry.id   AF-A0A822HI65-F1
#
_cell.length_a   1.000
_cell.length_b   1.000
_cell.length_c   1.000
_cell.angle_alpha   90.00
_cell.angle_beta   90.00
_cell.angle_gamma   90.00
#
_symmetry.space_group_name_H-M   'P 1'
#
loop_
_entity.id
_entity.type
_entity.pdbx_description
1 polymer ?
#
loop_
_entity_poly.entity_id
_entity_poly.type
_entity_poly.pdbx_seq_one_letter_code
_entity_poly.pdbx_strand_id
1 'polypeptide(L)'
;LWCDILQFDVNSKIPINRSFFSLGGNSLAIMRLFAQYQIKFSLDTKSSSSFNIASLFRQSTIAEHAQILQQWLNHTSSQTHQPTQLWSTLNICQAEASYGQQRIFVDQTIRFSNETSVYNVPLVYRIISNSN
;
A
#
# COMPACT_ATOMS: atom_id res chain seq x y z
N LEU A 1 -5.42 -14.80 4.00
CA LEU A 1 -4.66 -13.56 3.71
C LEU A 1 -3.50 -13.86 2.76
N TRP A 2 -2.46 -14.60 3.17
CA TRP A 2 -1.33 -14.85 2.27
C TRP A 2 -1.70 -15.61 0.99
N CYS A 3 -2.55 -16.65 1.07
CA CYS A 3 -2.99 -17.36 -0.15
C CYS A 3 -3.69 -16.41 -1.15
N ASP A 4 -4.56 -15.52 -0.67
CA ASP A 4 -5.25 -14.54 -1.51
C ASP A 4 -4.27 -13.54 -2.16
N ILE A 5 -3.35 -12.98 -1.37
CA ILE A 5 -2.34 -12.02 -1.85
C ILE A 5 -1.38 -12.65 -2.87
N LEU A 6 -0.97 -13.90 -2.62
CA LEU A 6 -0.03 -14.66 -3.46
C LEU A 6 -0.73 -15.46 -4.57
N GLN A 7 -2.06 -15.35 -4.68
CA GLN A 7 -2.88 -16.06 -5.67
C GLN A 7 -2.74 -17.60 -5.61
N PHE A 8 -2.58 -18.14 -4.41
CA PHE A 8 -2.65 -19.58 -4.16
C PHE A 8 -4.08 -20.00 -3.84
N ASP A 9 -4.41 -21.28 -4.10
CA ASP A 9 -5.67 -21.87 -3.66
C ASP A 9 -5.83 -21.72 -2.14
N VAL A 10 -7.06 -21.53 -1.66
CA VAL A 10 -7.36 -21.31 -0.23
C VAL A 10 -6.95 -22.50 0.65
N ASN A 11 -6.86 -23.70 0.09
CA ASN A 11 -6.42 -24.92 0.79
C ASN A 11 -4.91 -25.13 0.73
N SER A 12 -4.18 -24.26 0.03
CA SER A 12 -2.72 -24.34 -0.06
C SER A 12 -2.09 -24.18 1.32
N LYS A 13 -1.32 -25.17 1.74
CA LYS A 13 -0.59 -25.14 3.01
C LYS A 13 0.70 -24.35 2.83
N ILE A 14 0.70 -23.08 3.26
CA ILE A 14 1.90 -22.25 3.32
C ILE A 14 2.64 -22.52 4.64
N PRO A 15 3.92 -22.96 4.62
CA PRO A 15 4.68 -23.13 5.84
C PRO A 15 4.91 -21.79 6.54
N ILE A 16 4.69 -21.72 7.85
CA ILE A 16 4.71 -20.46 8.61
C ILE A 16 6.09 -19.78 8.64
N ASN A 17 7.16 -20.56 8.46
CA ASN A 17 8.56 -20.09 8.47
C ASN A 17 9.10 -19.85 7.05
N ARG A 18 8.25 -19.98 6.02
CA ARG A 18 8.66 -19.74 4.64
C ARG A 18 8.56 -18.23 4.35
N SER A 19 9.64 -17.68 3.79
CA SER A 19 9.68 -16.26 3.43
C SER A 19 8.65 -15.93 2.34
N PHE A 20 7.94 -14.83 2.50
CA PHE A 20 6.97 -14.25 1.57
C PHE A 20 7.57 -14.10 0.17
N PHE A 21 8.81 -13.61 0.08
CA PHE A 21 9.50 -13.41 -1.20
C PHE A 21 9.86 -14.74 -1.87
N SER A 22 10.20 -15.77 -1.09
CA SER A 22 10.47 -17.11 -1.61
C SER A 22 9.22 -17.83 -2.15
N LEU A 23 8.03 -17.31 -1.83
CA LEU A 23 6.74 -17.78 -2.33
C LEU A 23 6.24 -16.98 -3.55
N GLY A 24 7.08 -16.11 -4.14
CA GLY A 24 6.71 -15.26 -5.27
C GLY A 24 6.10 -13.91 -4.89
N GLY A 25 6.11 -13.56 -3.59
CA GLY A 25 5.69 -12.25 -3.13
C GLY A 25 6.62 -11.13 -3.60
N ASN A 26 6.05 -9.98 -3.97
CA ASN A 26 6.76 -8.77 -4.38
C ASN A 26 6.34 -7.55 -3.54
N SER A 27 6.92 -6.38 -3.83
CA SER A 27 6.63 -5.14 -3.11
C SER A 27 5.15 -4.75 -3.17
N LEU A 28 4.50 -4.87 -4.32
CA LEU A 28 3.07 -4.60 -4.48
C LEU A 28 2.23 -5.58 -3.64
N ALA A 29 2.60 -6.85 -3.63
CA ALA A 29 1.93 -7.88 -2.83
C ALA A 29 2.08 -7.63 -1.32
N ILE A 30 3.27 -7.24 -0.85
CA ILE A 30 3.48 -6.80 0.55
C ILE A 30 2.64 -5.56 0.86
N MET A 31 2.57 -4.58 -0.04
CA MET A 31 1.77 -3.37 0.18
C MET A 31 0.28 -3.70 0.33
N ARG A 32 -0.23 -4.61 -0.51
CA ARG A 32 -1.60 -5.12 -0.40
C ARG A 32 -1.82 -5.90 0.90
N LEU A 33 -0.87 -6.74 1.29
CA LEU A 33 -0.92 -7.49 2.55
C LEU A 33 -0.97 -6.55 3.76
N PHE A 34 -0.14 -5.50 3.74
CA PHE A 34 -0.11 -4.48 4.78
C PHE A 34 -1.45 -3.73 4.89
N ALA A 35 -2.02 -3.30 3.76
CA ALA A 35 -3.35 -2.68 3.74
C ALA A 35 -4.42 -3.64 4.32
N GLN A 36 -4.35 -4.92 3.99
CA GLN A 36 -5.26 -5.93 4.54
C GLN A 36 -5.05 -6.15 6.04
N TYR A 37 -3.81 -6.11 6.53
CA TYR A 37 -3.53 -6.15 7.97
C TYR A 37 -4.10 -4.92 8.69
N GLN A 38 -3.94 -3.73 8.12
CA GLN A 38 -4.52 -2.50 8.69
C GLN A 38 -6.04 -2.60 8.83
N ILE A 39 -6.72 -3.07 7.79
CA ILE A 39 -8.18 -3.25 7.82
C ILE A 39 -8.58 -4.34 8.82
N LYS A 40 -7.95 -5.52 8.77
CA LYS A 40 -8.39 -6.68 9.55
C LYS A 40 -8.09 -6.56 11.04
N PHE A 41 -7.04 -5.83 11.40
CA PHE A 41 -6.61 -5.64 12.79
C PHE A 41 -6.81 -4.21 13.30
N SER A 42 -7.50 -3.36 12.53
CA SER A 42 -7.77 -1.95 12.86
C SER A 42 -6.49 -1.20 13.26
N LEU A 43 -5.41 -1.40 12.49
CA LEU A 43 -4.11 -0.80 12.78
C LEU A 43 -4.12 0.67 12.38
N ASP A 44 -3.97 1.58 13.34
CA ASP A 44 -3.88 3.00 13.05
C ASP A 44 -2.48 3.38 12.53
N THR A 45 -2.45 4.11 11.42
CA THR A 45 -1.22 4.65 10.84
C THR A 45 -0.81 6.00 11.44
N LYS A 46 -1.72 6.68 12.14
CA LYS A 46 -1.54 8.08 12.57
C LYS A 46 -1.01 8.23 14.00
N SER A 47 -1.07 7.18 14.82
CA SER A 47 -0.49 7.17 16.16
C SER A 47 1.04 6.97 16.13
N SER A 48 1.75 7.53 17.12
CA SER A 48 3.21 7.36 17.30
C SER A 48 3.67 5.90 17.41
N SER A 49 2.73 4.97 17.64
CA SER A 49 2.95 3.52 17.61
C SER A 49 2.59 2.91 16.24
N SER A 50 2.91 3.60 15.13
CA SER A 50 2.49 3.20 13.79
C SER A 50 3.06 1.86 13.37
N PHE A 51 2.19 0.91 13.02
CA PHE A 51 2.58 -0.36 12.40
C PHE A 51 3.29 -0.06 11.07
N ASN A 52 4.60 -0.33 11.00
CA ASN A 52 5.45 0.10 9.90
C ASN A 52 5.62 -1.01 8.85
N ILE A 53 5.29 -0.72 7.59
CA ILE A 53 5.50 -1.60 6.43
C ILE A 53 6.92 -2.19 6.37
N ALA A 54 7.95 -1.43 6.76
CA ALA A 54 9.35 -1.85 6.70
C ALA A 54 9.64 -3.06 7.61
N SER A 55 8.88 -3.27 8.69
CA SER A 55 9.02 -4.47 9.52
C SER A 55 8.65 -5.72 8.71
N LEU A 56 7.60 -5.66 7.88
CA LEU A 56 7.16 -6.78 7.04
C LEU A 56 8.16 -7.17 5.96
N PHE A 57 9.01 -6.23 5.53
CA PHE A 57 10.11 -6.53 4.62
C PHE A 57 11.27 -7.23 5.33
N ARG A 58 11.60 -6.83 6.57
CA ARG A 58 12.69 -7.41 7.36
C ARG A 58 12.33 -8.80 7.90
N GLN A 59 11.13 -8.90 8.45
CA GLN A 59 10.53 -10.09 9.00
C GLN A 59 9.57 -10.60 7.94
N SER A 60 10.01 -11.56 7.13
CA SER A 60 9.32 -11.90 5.88
C SER A 60 8.51 -13.19 5.98
N THR A 61 8.32 -13.78 7.15
CA THR A 61 7.55 -15.02 7.35
C THR A 61 6.23 -14.77 8.06
N ILE A 62 5.29 -15.72 7.97
CA ILE A 62 4.00 -15.64 8.68
C ILE A 62 4.22 -15.61 10.19
N ALA A 63 5.14 -16.43 10.70
CA ALA A 63 5.44 -16.50 12.12
C ALA A 63 5.92 -15.15 12.67
N GLU A 64 6.84 -14.50 11.95
CA GLU A 64 7.34 -13.19 12.37
C GLU A 64 6.28 -12.09 12.20
N HIS A 65 5.49 -12.10 11.11
CA HIS A 65 4.38 -11.16 10.93
C HIS A 65 3.37 -11.26 12.08
N ALA A 66 3.05 -12.48 12.50
CA ALA A 66 2.16 -12.72 13.64
C ALA A 66 2.74 -12.15 14.94
N GLN A 67 4.04 -12.31 15.19
CA GLN A 67 4.71 -11.73 16.36
C GLN A 67 4.64 -10.20 16.37
N ILE A 68 4.92 -9.55 15.23
CA ILE A 68 4.84 -8.08 15.10
C ILE A 68 3.41 -7.60 15.40
N LEU A 69 2.41 -8.25 14.80
CA LEU A 69 1.01 -7.91 14.99
C LEU A 69 0.57 -8.11 16.45
N GLN A 70 1.00 -9.20 17.08
CA GLN A 70 0.69 -9.48 18.48
C GLN A 70 1.31 -8.45 19.43
N GLN A 71 2.58 -8.11 19.21
CA GLN A 71 3.26 -7.05 19.97
C GLN A 71 2.48 -5.74 19.87
N TRP A 72 2.09 -5.37 18.65
CA TRP A 72 1.29 -4.17 18.42
C TRP A 72 -0.05 -4.22 19.16
N LEU A 73 -0.85 -5.27 18.96
CA LEU A 73 -2.16 -5.42 19.58
C LEU A 73 -2.10 -5.32 21.11
N ASN A 74 -1.07 -5.90 21.73
CA ASN A 74 -0.88 -5.82 23.18
C ASN A 74 -0.66 -4.39 23.68
N HIS A 75 0.15 -3.59 22.97
CA HIS A 75 0.42 -2.18 23.30
C HIS A 75 -0.79 -1.27 23.09
N THR A 76 -1.72 -1.66 22.22
CA THR A 76 -2.85 -0.82 21.79
C THR A 76 -4.15 -1.07 22.58
N SER A 77 -4.19 -2.10 23.42
CA SER A 77 -5.35 -2.54 24.23
C SER A 77 -6.04 -1.45 25.08
N SER A 78 -5.37 -0.33 25.34
CA SER A 78 -5.86 0.75 26.21
C SER A 78 -6.43 1.96 25.46
N GLN A 79 -6.41 1.98 24.12
CA GLN A 79 -6.94 3.10 23.34
C GLN A 79 -8.03 2.63 22.37
N THR A 80 -9.24 3.16 22.55
CA THR A 80 -10.35 3.04 21.60
C THR A 80 -9.96 3.74 20.30
N HIS A 81 -9.45 2.98 19.35
CA HIS A 81 -9.14 3.50 18.02
C HIS A 81 -10.37 3.42 17.12
N GLN A 82 -10.83 4.58 16.70
CA GLN A 82 -11.75 4.69 15.58
C GLN A 82 -11.03 4.19 14.32
N PRO A 83 -11.63 3.29 13.52
CA PRO A 83 -11.03 2.85 12.28
C PRO A 83 -10.73 4.08 11.42
N THR A 84 -9.47 4.22 11.01
CA THR A 84 -9.06 5.28 10.09
C THR A 84 -9.83 5.03 8.79
N GLN A 85 -10.81 5.88 8.52
CA GLN A 85 -11.61 5.81 7.29
C GLN A 85 -10.65 6.01 6.10
N LEU A 86 -10.28 4.89 5.46
CA LEU A 86 -9.25 4.83 4.43
C LEU A 86 -9.68 5.51 3.13
N TRP A 87 -10.98 5.75 2.99
CA TRP A 87 -11.61 6.39 1.83
C TRP A 87 -12.50 7.53 2.31
N SER A 88 -11.98 8.74 2.26
CA SER A 88 -12.85 9.89 2.10
C SER A 88 -13.40 9.86 0.67
N THR A 89 -14.68 10.16 0.50
CA THR A 89 -15.23 10.54 -0.81
C THR A 89 -14.27 11.54 -1.46
N LEU A 90 -14.05 11.44 -2.77
CA LEU A 90 -13.18 12.36 -3.50
C LEU A 90 -13.78 13.77 -3.45
N ASN A 91 -13.58 14.46 -2.33
CA ASN A 91 -13.93 15.85 -2.17
C ASN A 91 -12.86 16.63 -2.91
N ILE A 92 -13.23 17.16 -4.07
CA ILE A 92 -12.41 18.14 -4.77
C ILE A 92 -12.49 19.43 -3.95
N CYS A 93 -11.72 19.51 -2.87
CA CYS A 93 -11.49 20.72 -2.12
C CYS A 93 -10.15 21.32 -2.54
N GLN A 94 -10.03 22.65 -2.47
CA GLN A 94 -8.71 23.27 -2.56
C GLN A 94 -7.90 22.84 -1.35
N ALA A 95 -6.89 22.02 -1.60
CA ALA A 95 -5.97 21.50 -0.59
C ALA A 95 -4.55 21.88 -0.99
N GLU A 96 -3.63 21.84 -0.03
CA GLU A 96 -2.21 22.06 -0.33
C GLU A 96 -1.70 21.02 -1.33
N ALA A 97 -0.95 21.50 -2.32
CA ALA A 97 -0.28 20.61 -3.24
C ALA A 97 0.72 19.74 -2.48
N SER A 98 0.70 18.43 -2.74
CA SER A 98 1.73 17.50 -2.30
C SER A 98 3.10 17.94 -2.80
N TYR A 99 4.17 17.52 -2.11
CA TYR A 99 5.55 17.84 -2.52
C TYR A 99 5.84 17.46 -3.98
N GLY A 100 5.30 16.34 -4.47
CA GLY A 100 5.42 15.93 -5.87
C GLY A 100 4.74 16.91 -6.84
N GLN A 101 3.52 17.35 -6.51
CA GLN A 101 2.79 18.35 -7.30
C GLN A 101 3.49 19.71 -7.28
N GLN A 102 3.97 20.17 -6.13
CA GLN A 102 4.73 21.42 -6.02
C GLN A 102 5.97 21.39 -6.90
N ARG A 103 6.71 20.27 -6.89
CA ARG A 103 7.90 20.12 -7.74
C ARG A 103 7.55 20.15 -9.23
N ILE A 104 6.53 19.42 -9.67
CA ILE A 104 6.08 19.44 -11.07
C ILE A 104 5.67 20.86 -11.47
N PHE A 105 4.93 21.57 -10.61
CA PHE A 105 4.50 22.93 -10.85
C PHE A 105 5.67 23.90 -11.01
N VAL A 106 6.65 23.83 -10.10
CA VAL A 106 7.87 24.66 -10.16
C VAL A 106 8.68 24.34 -11.41
N ASP A 107 8.90 23.05 -11.71
CA ASP A 107 9.68 22.63 -12.88
C ASP A 107 9.00 23.10 -14.18
N GLN A 108 7.67 22.96 -14.30
CA GLN A 108 6.91 23.41 -15.47
C GLN A 108 6.90 24.94 -15.62
N THR A 109 6.71 25.68 -14.52
CA THR A 109 6.57 27.15 -14.55
C THR A 109 7.90 27.86 -14.73
N ILE A 110 8.98 27.32 -14.16
CA ILE A 110 10.28 28.03 -14.06
C ILE A 110 11.35 27.40 -14.97
N ARG A 111 11.44 26.06 -15.05
CA ARG A 111 12.53 25.40 -15.79
C ARG A 111 12.19 25.11 -17.24
N PHE A 112 10.90 24.92 -17.53
CA PHE A 112 10.39 24.43 -18.81
C PHE A 112 9.42 25.42 -19.47
N SER A 113 9.66 26.72 -19.28
CA SER A 113 8.81 27.83 -19.77
C SER A 113 8.67 27.90 -21.29
N ASN A 114 9.47 27.13 -22.05
CA ASN A 114 9.50 27.14 -23.52
C ASN A 114 8.60 26.04 -24.12
N GLU A 115 7.39 25.84 -23.58
CA GLU A 115 6.38 24.89 -24.09
C GLU A 115 6.80 23.40 -24.14
N THR A 116 7.82 23.00 -23.38
CA THR A 116 8.27 21.60 -23.37
C THR A 116 7.34 20.70 -22.56
N SER A 117 6.77 19.68 -23.20
CA SER A 117 5.82 18.73 -22.60
C SER A 117 6.50 17.62 -21.77
N VAL A 118 7.34 17.99 -20.81
CA VAL A 118 8.22 17.07 -20.07
C VAL A 118 7.46 16.09 -19.16
N TYR A 119 6.31 16.50 -18.62
CA TYR A 119 5.49 15.70 -17.69
C TYR A 119 4.24 15.11 -18.34
N ASN A 120 4.10 15.19 -19.67
CA ASN A 120 2.99 14.53 -20.36
C ASN A 120 3.22 13.02 -20.35
N VAL A 121 2.20 12.26 -19.91
CA VAL A 121 2.21 10.79 -19.96
C VAL A 121 1.09 10.34 -20.91
N PRO A 122 1.31 10.39 -22.24
CA PRO A 122 0.27 9.99 -23.19
C PRO A 122 0.04 8.48 -23.12
N LEU A 123 -1.19 8.07 -22.82
CA LEU A 123 -1.61 6.67 -22.90
C LEU A 123 -2.39 6.47 -24.21
N VAL A 124 -1.93 5.55 -25.05
CA VAL A 124 -2.58 5.21 -26.33
C VAL A 124 -2.98 3.74 -26.30
N TYR A 125 -4.26 3.46 -26.52
CA TYR A 125 -4.80 2.11 -26.61
C TYR A 125 -5.39 1.87 -27.99
N ARG A 126 -5.06 0.73 -28.59
CA ARG A 126 -5.80 0.21 -29.74
C ARG A 126 -6.94 -0.64 -29.23
N ILE A 127 -8.17 -0.21 -29.48
CA ILE A 127 -9.37 -0.99 -29.19
C ILE A 127 -9.79 -1.67 -30.50
N ILE A 128 -9.84 -2.99 -30.49
CA ILE A 128 -10.36 -3.81 -31.60
C ILE A 128 -11.67 -4.45 -31.15
N SER A 129 -12.67 -4.41 -32.02
CA SER A 129 -13.90 -5.20 -31.84
C SER A 129 -13.58 -6.64 -32.23
N ASN A 130 -13.78 -7.60 -31.32
CA ASN A 130 -13.90 -9.00 -31.71
C ASN A 130 -15.24 -9.15 -32.42
N SER A 131 -15.22 -9.14 -33.74
CA SER A 131 -16.30 -9.72 -34.54
C SER A 131 -16.12 -11.24 -34.45
N ASN A 132 -17.05 -11.93 -33.79
CA ASN A 132 -17.14 -13.39 -33.84
C ASN A 132 -17.41 -13.85 -35.28
#